data_AF-A0A7Z9BMQ1-F1
#
_entry.id   AF-A0A7Z9BMQ1-F1
#
_cell.length_a   1.000
_cell.length_b   1.000
_cell.length_c   1.000
_cell.angle_alpha   90.00
_cell.angle_beta   90.00
_cell.angle_gamma   90.00
#
_symmetry.space_group_name_H-M   'P 1'
#
loop_
_entity.id
_entity.type
_entity.pdbx_description
1 polymer ?
#
loop_
_entity_poly.entity_id
_entity_poly.type
_entity_poly.pdbx_seq_one_letter_code
_entity_poly.pdbx_strand_id
1 'polypeptide(L)'
;MFGTPRAMETGYWPNTQAVFYHLIPNRVSLGFLFDKTSRKLRQTEAAFSQEVELQTILITFNSMSGCRLNPTLESGLKSVYNRQAQDYFFTIDSLKGIIEREQSDRIYIGIWEADLH
;
A
#
# COMPACT_ATOMS: atom_id res chain seq x y z
N MET A 1 9.18 14.06 4.85
CA MET A 1 8.29 13.97 6.02
C MET A 1 6.89 14.38 5.57
N PHE A 2 5.86 13.54 5.77
CA PHE A 2 4.50 13.73 5.21
C PHE A 2 3.62 14.75 5.96
N GLY A 3 4.21 15.53 6.88
CA GLY A 3 3.48 16.44 7.76
C GLY A 3 2.82 15.72 8.95
N THR A 4 1.69 16.22 9.40
CA THR A 4 0.94 15.68 10.55
C THR A 4 -0.02 14.58 10.09
N PRO A 5 -0.06 13.41 10.76
CA PRO A 5 -0.99 12.36 10.40
C PRO A 5 -2.44 12.78 10.62
N ARG A 6 -3.34 12.25 9.79
CA ARG A 6 -4.79 12.41 9.92
C ARG A 6 -5.32 11.67 11.15
N ALA A 7 -4.74 10.51 11.44
CA ALA A 7 -5.11 9.65 12.54
C ALA A 7 -3.95 8.73 12.94
N MET A 8 -3.98 8.31 14.19
CA MET A 8 -3.15 7.24 14.74
C MET A 8 -4.06 6.31 15.53
N GLU A 9 -4.06 5.02 15.19
CA GLU A 9 -4.94 4.03 15.78
C GLU A 9 -4.26 2.66 15.90
N THR A 10 -4.89 1.73 16.63
CA THR A 10 -4.39 0.35 16.64
C THR A 10 -4.50 -0.21 15.22
N GLY A 11 -3.39 -0.74 14.70
CA GLY A 11 -3.37 -1.31 13.36
C GLY A 11 -4.13 -2.63 13.30
N TYR A 12 -4.34 -3.12 12.09
CA TYR A 12 -5.01 -4.39 11.84
C TYR A 12 -4.39 -5.55 12.63
N TRP A 13 -3.05 -5.56 12.74
CA TRP A 13 -2.32 -6.53 13.55
C TRP A 13 -2.22 -6.07 15.02
N PRO A 14 -2.53 -6.92 16.02
CA PRO A 14 -2.67 -6.50 17.42
C PRO A 14 -1.47 -5.73 17.99
N ASN A 15 -0.24 -6.13 17.62
CA ASN A 15 1.00 -5.47 18.07
C ASN A 15 1.46 -4.32 17.16
N THR A 16 0.58 -3.75 16.34
CA THR A 16 0.92 -2.64 15.45
C THR A 16 0.17 -1.35 15.77
N GLN A 17 0.87 -0.23 15.62
CA GLN A 17 0.33 1.12 15.60
C GLN A 17 0.21 1.55 14.14
N ALA A 18 -1.00 1.85 13.70
CA ALA A 18 -1.23 2.43 12.39
C ALA A 18 -1.18 3.96 12.44
N VAL A 19 -0.63 4.54 11.38
CA VAL A 19 -0.52 5.98 11.17
C VAL A 19 -0.97 6.28 9.75
N PHE A 20 -1.99 7.12 9.60
CA PHE A 20 -2.64 7.40 8.31
C PHE A 20 -2.51 8.86 7.89
N TYR A 21 -2.34 9.08 6.59
CA TYR A 21 -2.26 10.39 5.96
C TYR A 21 -3.24 10.46 4.79
N HIS A 22 -3.95 11.59 4.67
CA HIS A 22 -4.62 11.96 3.42
C HIS A 22 -3.72 12.98 2.72
N LEU A 23 -2.78 12.49 1.91
CA LEU A 23 -1.82 13.36 1.23
C LEU A 23 -2.50 14.31 0.25
N ILE A 24 -3.46 13.76 -0.52
CA ILE A 24 -4.34 14.54 -1.37
C ILE A 24 -5.75 14.13 -0.98
N PRO A 25 -6.54 15.03 -0.36
CA PRO A 25 -7.89 14.71 0.09
C PRO A 25 -8.70 13.98 -0.97
N ASN A 26 -9.33 12.87 -0.58
CA ASN A 26 -10.16 11.99 -1.43
C ASN A 26 -9.45 11.33 -2.63
N ARG A 27 -8.16 11.59 -2.85
CA ARG A 27 -7.41 11.05 -4.00
C ARG A 27 -6.30 10.10 -3.60
N VAL A 28 -5.48 10.47 -2.62
CA VAL A 28 -4.31 9.71 -2.21
C VAL A 28 -4.26 9.64 -0.69
N SER A 29 -4.32 8.40 -0.19
CA SER A 29 -4.14 8.09 1.23
C SER A 29 -2.92 7.18 1.39
N LEU A 30 -2.16 7.38 2.45
CA LEU A 30 -1.07 6.51 2.86
C LEU A 30 -1.31 5.96 4.26
N GLY A 31 -0.94 4.72 4.48
CA GLY A 31 -0.94 4.04 5.77
C GLY A 31 0.41 3.43 6.08
N PHE A 32 0.78 3.44 7.36
CA PHE A 32 1.99 2.79 7.84
C PHE A 32 1.66 2.07 9.15
N LEU A 33 2.05 0.80 9.25
CA LEU A 33 1.93 0.04 10.49
C LEU A 33 3.31 -0.18 11.08
N PHE A 34 3.49 0.25 12.31
CA PHE A 34 4.71 0.11 13.08
C PHE A 34 4.51 -0.91 14.19
N ASP A 35 5.48 -1.79 14.41
CA ASP A 35 5.51 -2.63 15.60
C ASP A 35 5.56 -1.74 16.86
N LYS A 36 4.67 -1.97 17.82
CA LYS A 36 4.53 -1.11 19.02
C LYS A 36 5.78 -1.13 19.89
N THR A 37 6.51 -2.24 19.91
CA THR A 37 7.68 -2.46 20.78
C THR A 37 8.96 -1.91 20.16
N SER A 38 9.32 -2.42 18.98
CA SER A 38 10.55 -2.08 18.26
C SER A 38 10.46 -0.78 17.48
N ARG A 39 9.24 -0.27 17.24
CA ARG A 39 8.95 0.90 16.40
C ARG A 39 9.38 0.73 14.94
N LYS A 40 9.70 -0.51 14.53
CA LYS A 40 10.05 -0.86 13.15
C LYS A 40 8.80 -0.76 12.27
N LEU A 41 8.95 -0.20 11.07
CA LEU A 41 7.93 -0.24 10.04
C LEU A 41 7.73 -1.69 9.58
N ARG A 42 6.51 -2.21 9.65
CA ARG A 42 6.16 -3.59 9.29
C ARG A 42 5.30 -3.67 8.02
N GLN A 43 4.53 -2.63 7.73
CA GLN A 43 3.66 -2.57 6.56
C GLN A 43 3.47 -1.14 6.07
N THR A 44 3.43 -0.98 4.75
CA THR A 44 3.13 0.27 4.05
C THR A 44 1.93 0.08 3.15
N GLU A 45 1.06 1.08 3.13
CA GLU A 45 -0.20 1.06 2.41
C GLU A 45 -0.36 2.34 1.60
N ALA A 46 -0.94 2.23 0.42
CA ALA A 46 -1.36 3.37 -0.38
C ALA A 46 -2.69 3.07 -1.08
N ALA A 47 -3.61 4.04 -1.06
CA ALA A 47 -4.89 3.95 -1.73
C ALA A 47 -5.09 5.14 -2.67
N PHE A 48 -5.46 4.87 -3.92
CA PHE A 48 -5.58 5.85 -4.99
C PHE A 48 -7.01 5.89 -5.56
N SER A 49 -7.60 7.07 -5.70
CA SER A 49 -8.84 7.25 -6.47
C SER A 49 -8.62 7.02 -7.96
N GLN A 50 -9.69 6.81 -8.72
CA GLN A 50 -9.65 6.67 -10.19
C GLN A 50 -9.10 7.91 -10.94
N GLU A 51 -9.06 9.07 -10.28
CA GLU A 51 -8.49 10.31 -10.86
C GLU A 51 -6.96 10.32 -10.88
N VAL A 52 -6.29 9.37 -10.20
CA VAL A 52 -4.83 9.30 -10.15
C VAL A 52 -4.32 8.49 -11.33
N GLU A 53 -3.43 9.09 -12.11
CA GLU A 53 -2.84 8.43 -13.28
C GLU A 53 -2.03 7.18 -12.90
N LEU A 54 -2.14 6.13 -13.72
CA LEU A 54 -1.41 4.87 -13.56
C LEU A 54 0.10 5.09 -13.37
N GLN A 55 0.69 6.05 -14.06
CA GLN A 55 2.13 6.34 -13.95
C GLN A 55 2.51 6.77 -12.52
N THR A 56 1.69 7.57 -11.85
CA THR A 56 1.91 7.96 -10.45
C THR A 56 1.79 6.77 -9.51
N ILE A 57 0.82 5.89 -9.75
CA ILE A 57 0.64 4.67 -8.96
C ILE A 57 1.85 3.73 -9.14
N LEU A 58 2.33 3.55 -10.37
CA LEU A 58 3.53 2.75 -10.67
C LEU A 58 4.79 3.28 -9.98
N ILE A 59 5.02 4.60 -10.03
CA ILE A 59 6.15 5.23 -9.34
C ILE A 59 6.06 4.97 -7.83
N THR A 60 4.88 5.16 -7.25
CA THR A 60 4.65 4.95 -5.82
C THR A 60 4.85 3.47 -5.44
N PHE A 61 4.33 2.56 -6.24
CA PHE A 61 4.49 1.11 -6.03
C PHE A 61 5.96 0.68 -6.12
N ASN A 62 6.73 1.24 -7.06
CA ASN A 62 8.17 1.00 -7.14
C ASN A 62 8.89 1.47 -5.87
N SER A 63 8.55 2.66 -5.36
CA SER A 63 9.13 3.14 -4.10
C SER A 63 8.72 2.27 -2.89
N MET A 64 7.44 1.88 -2.78
CA MET A 64 6.95 1.03 -1.69
C MET A 64 7.57 -0.38 -1.70
N SER A 65 7.88 -0.91 -2.87
CA SER A 65 8.54 -2.22 -3.04
C SER A 65 10.07 -2.17 -2.85
N GLY A 66 10.62 -1.04 -2.40
CA GLY A 66 12.06 -0.87 -2.21
C GLY A 66 12.83 -0.80 -3.53
N CYS A 67 12.22 -0.20 -4.55
CA CYS A 67 12.74 -0.07 -5.91
C CYS A 67 12.93 -1.40 -6.65
N ARG A 68 12.03 -2.37 -6.41
CA ARG A 68 12.07 -3.73 -6.99
C ARG A 68 10.93 -4.01 -7.97
N LEU A 69 10.29 -2.97 -8.51
CA LEU A 69 9.26 -3.14 -9.54
C LEU A 69 9.85 -3.89 -10.73
N ASN A 70 9.16 -4.94 -11.16
CA ASN A 70 9.52 -5.78 -12.28
C ASN A 70 8.30 -5.99 -13.20
N PRO A 71 8.46 -6.55 -14.41
CA PRO A 71 7.35 -6.69 -15.36
C PRO A 71 6.15 -7.48 -14.83
N THR A 72 6.37 -8.46 -13.95
CA THR A 72 5.29 -9.25 -13.35
C THR A 72 4.46 -8.42 -12.38
N LEU A 73 5.10 -7.65 -11.51
CA LEU A 73 4.44 -6.72 -10.59
C LEU A 73 3.71 -5.60 -11.32
N GLU A 74 4.35 -5.02 -12.35
CA GLU A 74 3.74 -4.00 -13.20
C GLU A 74 2.50 -4.53 -13.92
N SER A 75 2.56 -5.74 -14.46
CA SER A 75 1.41 -6.41 -15.08
C SER A 75 0.29 -6.66 -14.08
N GLY A 76 0.62 -7.11 -12.86
CA GLY A 76 -0.33 -7.28 -11.76
C GLY A 76 -1.08 -5.98 -11.44
N LEU A 77 -0.36 -4.87 -11.29
CA LEU A 77 -0.98 -3.56 -11.08
C LEU A 77 -1.88 -3.15 -12.25
N LYS A 78 -1.39 -3.30 -13.49
CA LYS A 78 -2.16 -2.97 -14.70
C LYS A 78 -3.45 -3.79 -14.80
N SER A 79 -3.41 -5.07 -14.41
CA SER A 79 -4.59 -5.94 -14.41
C SER A 79 -5.68 -5.41 -13.47
N VAL A 80 -5.32 -5.07 -12.23
CA VAL A 80 -6.26 -4.51 -11.24
C VAL A 80 -6.74 -3.11 -11.66
N TYR A 81 -5.82 -2.27 -12.15
CA TYR A 81 -6.13 -0.92 -12.65
C TYR A 81 -7.12 -0.97 -13.81
N ASN A 82 -6.92 -1.86 -14.79
CA ASN A 82 -7.79 -2.03 -15.96
C ASN A 82 -9.03 -2.90 -15.70
N ARG A 83 -9.31 -3.27 -14.44
CA ARG A 83 -10.46 -4.09 -14.04
C ARG A 83 -10.48 -5.48 -14.70
N GLN A 84 -9.30 -6.01 -15.02
CA GLN A 84 -9.12 -7.37 -15.54
C GLN A 84 -9.02 -8.40 -14.41
N ALA A 85 -8.62 -7.96 -13.21
CA ALA A 85 -8.67 -8.71 -11.97
C ALA A 85 -9.16 -7.83 -10.83
N GLN A 86 -9.76 -8.44 -9.81
CA GLN A 86 -10.17 -7.74 -8.60
C GLN A 86 -8.97 -7.46 -7.69
N ASP A 87 -8.06 -8.43 -7.61
CA ASP A 87 -6.86 -8.38 -6.78
C ASP A 87 -5.66 -9.05 -7.48
N TYR A 88 -4.49 -8.83 -6.89
CA TYR A 88 -3.23 -9.44 -7.28
C TYR A 88 -2.32 -9.57 -6.08
N PHE A 89 -2.05 -10.81 -5.66
CA PHE A 89 -1.11 -11.12 -4.58
C PHE A 89 0.30 -11.37 -5.13
N PHE A 90 1.31 -10.93 -4.39
CA PHE A 90 2.70 -11.09 -4.78
C PHE A 90 3.65 -11.22 -3.59
N THR A 91 4.86 -11.68 -3.89
CA THR A 91 5.96 -11.82 -2.93
C THR A 91 7.24 -11.25 -3.55
N ILE A 92 8.01 -10.51 -2.74
CA ILE A 92 9.32 -9.96 -3.12
C ILE A 92 10.28 -10.22 -1.95
N ASP A 93 11.18 -11.19 -2.10
CA ASP A 93 12.08 -11.63 -1.03
C ASP A 93 11.30 -12.00 0.25
N SER A 94 11.50 -11.25 1.34
CA SER A 94 10.83 -11.40 2.63
C SER A 94 9.54 -10.56 2.76
N LEU A 95 9.09 -9.90 1.70
CA LEU A 95 7.89 -9.08 1.67
C LEU A 95 6.76 -9.81 0.95
N LYS A 96 5.55 -9.67 1.48
CA LYS A 96 4.29 -10.02 0.81
C LYS A 96 3.56 -8.74 0.44
N GLY A 97 2.69 -8.82 -0.55
CA GLY A 97 1.85 -7.71 -0.91
C GLY A 97 0.58 -8.11 -1.63
N ILE A 98 -0.35 -7.17 -1.65
CA ILE A 98 -1.60 -7.23 -2.41
C ILE A 98 -1.79 -5.90 -3.14
N ILE A 99 -2.29 -6.00 -4.36
CA ILE A 99 -2.92 -4.90 -5.08
C ILE A 99 -4.39 -5.29 -5.19
N GLU A 100 -5.31 -4.44 -4.76
CA GLU A 100 -6.74 -4.72 -4.88
C GLU A 100 -7.52 -3.48 -5.29
N ARG A 101 -8.66 -3.73 -5.91
CA ARG A 101 -9.68 -2.71 -6.11
C ARG A 101 -10.65 -2.80 -4.95
N GLU A 102 -10.67 -1.80 -4.08
CA GLU A 102 -11.56 -1.77 -2.93
C GLU A 102 -13.02 -1.54 -3.34
N GLN A 103 -13.96 -1.74 -2.41
CA GLN A 103 -15.39 -1.44 -2.61
C GLN A 103 -15.65 0.04 -2.95
N SER A 104 -14.76 0.94 -2.53
CA SER A 104 -14.78 2.37 -2.84
C SER A 104 -14.27 2.69 -4.26
N ASP A 105 -14.00 1.66 -5.07
CA ASP A 105 -13.35 1.71 -6.38
C ASP A 105 -11.95 2.33 -6.35
N ARG A 106 -11.29 2.37 -5.19
CA ARG A 106 -9.90 2.81 -5.07
C ARG A 106 -8.96 1.65 -5.38
N ILE A 107 -7.80 1.96 -5.96
CA ILE A 107 -6.70 1.01 -6.06
C ILE A 107 -5.93 1.06 -4.75
N TYR A 108 -5.97 -0.01 -3.98
CA TYR A 108 -5.19 -0.22 -2.76
C TYR A 108 -3.96 -1.07 -3.06
N ILE A 109 -2.85 -0.69 -2.43
CA ILE A 109 -1.59 -1.45 -2.43
C ILE A 109 -1.15 -1.58 -0.98
N GLY A 110 -1.03 -2.82 -0.51
CA GLY A 110 -0.46 -3.15 0.79
C GLY A 110 0.82 -3.96 0.60
N ILE A 111 1.90 -3.61 1.31
CA ILE A 111 3.15 -4.38 1.33
C ILE A 111 3.58 -4.54 2.78
N TRP A 112 3.83 -5.78 3.21
CA TRP A 112 4.17 -6.11 4.58
C TRP A 112 5.28 -7.16 4.69
N GLU A 113 5.95 -7.19 5.83
CA GLU A 113 6.91 -8.25 6.14
C GLU A 113 6.19 -9.60 6.27
N ALA A 114 6.73 -10.66 5.68
CA ALA A 114 6.06 -11.96 5.56
C ALA A 114 5.71 -12.62 6.92
N ASP A 115 6.37 -12.19 7.99
CA ASP A 115 6.22 -12.62 9.37
C ASP A 115 5.26 -11.73 10.19
N LEU A 116 4.61 -10.74 9.57
CA LEU A 116 3.59 -9.92 10.22
C LEU A 116 2.25 -10.68 10.31
N HIS A 117 1.76 -10.87 11.53
CA HIS A 117 0.50 -11.55 11.87
C HIS A 117 -0.05 -11.10 13.24
#